data_AF-A0A849IF53-F1
#
_entry.id   AF-A0A849IF53-F1
#
_cell.length_a   1.000
_cell.length_b   1.000
_cell.length_c   1.000
_cell.angle_alpha   90.00
_cell.angle_beta   90.00
_cell.angle_gamma   90.00
#
_symmetry.space_group_name_H-M   'P 1'
#
loop_
_entity.id
_entity.type
_entity.pdbx_description
1 polymer ?
#
loop_
_entity_poly.entity_id
_entity_poly.type
_entity_poly.pdbx_seq_one_letter_code
_entity_poly.pdbx_strand_id
1 'polypeptide(L)' 'MAYQPVDVIEVRCWGSRVGALALEPASGFYAFEYEPKWVASGVELAPIFMPTTAPA' A
#
# COMPACT_ATOMS: atom_id res chain seq x y z
N MET A 1 -17.14 -5.95 21.37
CA MET A 1 -17.04 -5.03 20.23
C MET A 1 -17.47 -5.79 19.00
N ALA A 2 -18.37 -5.23 18.18
CA ALA A 2 -18.72 -5.80 16.88
C ALA A 2 -17.67 -5.38 15.85
N TYR A 3 -17.36 -6.27 14.91
CA TYR A 3 -16.52 -5.94 13.76
C TYR A 3 -17.24 -4.91 12.88
N GLN A 4 -16.50 -3.88 12.45
CA GLN A 4 -16.95 -2.94 11.44
C GLN A 4 -16.12 -3.16 10.16
N PRO A 5 -16.75 -3.50 9.02
CA PRO A 5 -16.04 -3.59 7.76
C PRO A 5 -15.54 -2.22 7.32
N VAL A 6 -14.39 -2.20 6.66
CA VAL A 6 -13.79 -1.00 6.06
C VAL A 6 -13.37 -1.33 4.63
N ASP A 7 -13.50 -0.35 3.74
CA ASP A 7 -13.17 -0.53 2.32
C ASP A 7 -11.67 -0.36 2.06
N VAL A 8 -10.98 0.42 2.90
CA VAL A 8 -9.58 0.79 2.71
C VAL A 8 -8.82 0.76 4.04
N ILE A 9 -7.58 0.25 3.98
CA ILE A 9 -6.63 0.23 5.10
C ILE A 9 -5.44 1.11 4.74
N GLU A 10 -5.21 2.19 5.47
CA GLU A 10 -4.02 3.03 5.30
C GLU A 10 -2.77 2.36 5.91
N VAL A 11 -1.68 2.37 5.16
CA VAL A 11 -0.36 1.92 5.64
C VAL A 11 0.50 3.13 5.97
N ARG A 12 1.06 3.15 7.18
CA ARG A 12 1.94 4.23 7.64
C ARG A 12 3.25 3.67 8.17
N CYS A 13 4.35 4.38 7.90
CA CYS A 13 5.66 4.12 8.47
C CYS A 13 6.28 5.44 8.94
N TRP A 14 6.85 5.44 10.14
CA TRP A 14 7.50 6.62 10.74
C TRP A 14 6.62 7.89 10.74
N GLY A 15 5.31 7.72 10.94
CA GLY A 15 4.34 8.83 10.93
C GLY A 15 3.92 9.28 9.54
N SER A 16 4.55 8.81 8.46
CA SER A 16 4.24 9.13 7.07
C SER A 16 3.32 8.10 6.43
N ARG A 17 2.42 8.54 5.54
CA ARG A 17 1.59 7.65 4.72
C ARG A 17 2.45 7.00 3.64
N VAL A 18 2.38 5.68 3.57
CA VAL A 18 3.12 4.86 2.61
C VAL A 18 2.24 4.48 1.42
N GLY A 19 0.98 4.18 1.68
CA GLY A 19 0.07 3.60 0.69
C GLY A 19 -1.23 3.13 1.33
N ALA A 20 -1.96 2.30 0.61
CA ALA A 20 -3.22 1.72 1.10
C ALA A 20 -3.45 0.31 0.55
N LEU A 21 -4.21 -0.49 1.30
CA LEU A 21 -4.81 -1.73 0.82
C LEU A 21 -6.31 -1.54 0.60
N ALA A 22 -6.83 -2.13 -0.47
CA ALA A 22 -8.26 -2.24 -0.74
C ALA A 22 -8.57 -3.61 -1.34
N LEU A 23 -9.79 -4.11 -1.11
CA LEU A 23 -10.24 -5.35 -1.75
C LEU A 23 -10.35 -5.13 -3.27
N GLU A 24 -9.63 -5.91 -4.05
CA GLU A 24 -9.76 -5.90 -5.51
C GLU A 24 -10.94 -6.82 -5.91
N PRO A 25 -12.02 -6.29 -6.51
CA PRO A 25 -13.23 -7.07 -6.75
C PRO A 25 -13.04 -8.27 -7.70
N ALA A 26 -12.04 -8.20 -8.59
CA ALA A 26 -11.82 -9.22 -9.60
C ALA A 26 -11.13 -10.47 -9.05
N SER A 27 -10.11 -10.31 -8.20
CA SER A 27 -9.38 -11.42 -7.61
C SER A 27 -9.90 -11.86 -6.24
N GLY A 28 -10.64 -10.98 -5.54
CA GLY A 28 -11.06 -11.23 -4.15
C GLY A 28 -9.91 -11.13 -3.14
N PHE A 29 -8.73 -10.68 -3.57
CA PHE A 29 -7.59 -10.39 -2.70
C PHE A 29 -7.47 -8.89 -2.45
N TYR A 30 -6.73 -8.53 -1.39
CA TYR A 30 -6.40 -7.14 -1.14
C TYR A 30 -5.21 -6.73 -2.01
N ALA A 31 -5.40 -5.70 -2.84
CA ALA A 31 -4.34 -5.06 -3.59
C ALA A 31 -3.74 -3.92 -2.75
N PHE A 32 -2.42 -3.75 -2.86
CA PHE A 32 -1.70 -2.64 -2.24
C PHE A 32 -1.22 -1.66 -3.31
N GLU A 33 -1.30 -0.37 -3.01
CA GLU A 33 -0.74 0.70 -3.84
C GLU A 33 0.06 1.70 -2.99
N TYR A 34 1.23 2.09 -3.49
CA TYR A 34 2.04 3.14 -2.85
C TYR A 34 1.43 4.53 -3.07
N GLU A 35 1.51 5.36 -2.04
CA GLU A 35 1.23 6.79 -2.14
C GLU A 35 2.29 7.44 -3.06
N PRO A 36 1.89 8.24 -4.07
CA PRO A 36 2.84 8.89 -4.99
C PRO A 36 3.94 9.71 -4.29
N LYS A 37 3.61 10.37 -3.18
CA LYS A 37 4.60 11.11 -2.37
C LYS A 37 5.63 10.19 -1.71
N TRP A 38 5.25 8.97 -1.35
CA TRP A 38 6.17 7.96 -0.82
C TRP A 38 7.14 7.49 -1.90
N VAL A 39 6.61 7.16 -3.09
CA VAL A 39 7.44 6.78 -4.26
C VAL A 39 8.46 7.88 -4.58
N ALA A 40 8.03 9.14 -4.59
CA ALA A 40 8.91 10.28 -4.84
C ALA A 40 10.01 10.49 -3.78
N SER A 41 9.89 9.89 -2.59
CA SER A 41 10.93 9.97 -1.55
C SER A 41 12.14 9.07 -1.85
N GLY A 42 12.00 8.09 -2.75
CA GLY A 42 13.03 7.09 -3.05
C GLY A 42 13.21 6.02 -1.97
N VAL A 43 12.37 6.00 -0.94
CA VAL A 43 12.42 4.98 0.13
C VAL A 43 11.62 3.75 -0.29
N GLU A 44 12.29 2.61 -0.37
CA GLU A 44 11.66 1.33 -0.70
C GLU A 44 11.47 0.44 0.53
N LEU A 45 10.21 0.17 0.91
CA LEU A 45 9.90 -0.67 2.08
C LEU A 45 10.08 -2.15 1.81
N ALA A 46 9.79 -2.59 0.58
CA ALA A 46 9.91 -3.98 0.19
C ALA A 46 10.43 -4.10 -1.27
N PRO A 47 11.67 -3.67 -1.57
CA PRO A 47 12.23 -3.66 -2.93
C PRO A 47 12.03 -4.95 -3.73
N ILE A 48 12.15 -6.10 -3.04
CA ILE A 48 12.11 -7.43 -3.66
C ILE A 48 10.66 -7.85 -3.99
N PHE A 49 9.68 -7.42 -3.19
CA PHE A 49 8.31 -7.89 -3.28
C PHE A 49 7.35 -6.85 -3.88
N MET A 50 7.62 -5.58 -3.63
CA MET A 50 6.82 -4.41 -4.03
C MET A 50 7.77 -3.26 -4.36
N PRO A 51 8.48 -3.32 -5.50
CA PRO A 51 9.35 -2.24 -5.92
C PRO A 51 8.52 -0.98 -6.23
N THR A 52 9.09 0.19 -5.96
CA THR A 52 8.44 1.48 -6.23
C THR A 52 8.70 1.99 -7.64
N THR A 53 9.67 1.37 -8.32
CA THR A 53 10.04 1.64 -9.72
C THR A 53 10.03 0.34 -10.51
N ALA A 54 9.72 0.42 -11.81
CA ALA A 54 9.91 -0.72 -12.69
C ALA A 54 11.42 -1.04 -12.77
N PRO A 55 11.83 -2.33 -12.78
CA PRO A 55 13.23 -2.68 -13.05
C PRO A 55 13.62 -2.11 -14.42
N ALA A 56 14.83 -1.54 -14.48
CA ALA A 56 15.40 -0.97 -15.71
C ALA A 56 15.64 -2.02 -16.80
#